data_AF-A0A5B3JB62-F1
#
_entry.id   AF-A0A5B3JB62-F1
#
_cell.length_a   1.000
_cell.length_b   1.000
_cell.length_c   1.000
_cell.angle_alpha   90.00
_cell.angle_beta   90.00
_cell.angle_gamma   90.00
#
_symmetry.space_group_name_H-M   'P 1'
#
loop_
_entity.id
_entity.type
_entity.pdbx_description
1 polymer ?
#
loop_
_entity_poly.entity_id
_entity_poly.type
_entity_poly.pdbx_seq_one_letter_code
_entity_poly.pdbx_strand_id
1 'polypeptide(L)'
;MEASKVITYSLLAQIRNSGNFVNSSVEIFVPIVKYALYKLITQSGVYKGASITEISTWICQYFGLDFPPAVLEKILLKIGQEINTSEELKLQVYRDGSFWIKNTTVP
;
A
#
# COMPACT_ATOMS: atom_id res chain seq x y z
N MET A 1 -13.78 -14.05 10.61
CA MET A 1 -12.86 -14.42 11.71
C MET A 1 -11.68 -15.29 11.26
N GLU A 2 -11.83 -16.17 10.26
CA GLU A 2 -10.74 -17.03 9.77
C GLU A 2 -9.67 -16.28 8.94
N ALA A 3 -10.06 -15.37 8.04
CA ALA A 3 -9.11 -14.64 7.20
C ALA A 3 -8.09 -13.80 7.99
N SER A 4 -8.53 -13.15 9.07
CA SER A 4 -7.66 -12.37 9.96
C SER A 4 -6.60 -13.23 10.62
N LYS A 5 -6.94 -14.45 11.06
CA LYS A 5 -5.97 -15.38 11.65
C LYS A 5 -4.92 -15.82 10.63
N VAL A 6 -5.34 -16.18 9.42
CA VAL A 6 -4.42 -16.60 8.35
C VAL A 6 -3.44 -15.46 8.01
N ILE A 7 -3.93 -14.22 7.86
CA ILE A 7 -3.09 -13.04 7.64
C ILE A 7 -2.11 -12.84 8.81
N THR A 8 -2.60 -12.91 10.05
CA THR A 8 -1.75 -12.76 11.25
C THR A 8 -0.66 -13.84 11.33
N TYR A 9 -0.98 -15.11 11.06
CA TYR A 9 0.00 -16.19 11.12
C TYR A 9 1.00 -16.15 9.95
N SER A 10 0.56 -15.80 8.75
CA SER A 10 1.47 -15.56 7.62
C SER A 10 2.46 -14.44 7.93
N LEU A 11 2.00 -13.38 8.59
CA LEU A 11 2.83 -12.24 8.98
C LEU A 11 3.83 -12.61 10.09
N LEU A 12 3.38 -13.33 11.13
CA LEU A 12 4.26 -13.88 12.19
C LEU A 12 5.32 -14.85 11.64
N ALA A 13 4.97 -15.68 10.66
CA ALA A 13 5.91 -16.61 10.03
C ALA A 13 7.00 -15.89 9.24
N GLN A 14 6.65 -14.81 8.53
CA GLN A 14 7.64 -13.98 7.82
C GLN A 14 8.56 -13.24 8.79
N ILE A 15 8.05 -12.76 9.92
CA ILE A 15 8.85 -12.13 10.98
C ILE A 15 9.89 -13.12 11.53
N ARG A 16 9.49 -14.37 11.77
CA ARG A 16 10.38 -15.42 12.27
C ARG A 16 11.50 -15.78 11.30
N ASN A 17 11.23 -15.76 9.99
CA ASN A 17 12.17 -16.24 8.98
C ASN A 17 13.17 -15.19 8.47
N SER A 18 12.89 -13.89 8.63
CA SER A 18 13.64 -12.83 7.94
C SER A 18 14.74 -12.14 8.74
N GLY A 19 14.80 -12.29 10.08
CA GLY A 19 15.94 -11.93 10.94
C GLY A 19 16.46 -10.48 10.92
N ASN A 20 15.97 -9.61 10.02
CA ASN A 20 16.53 -8.28 9.76
C ASN A 20 15.39 -7.24 9.77
N PHE A 21 14.93 -6.90 10.97
CA PHE A 21 13.65 -6.24 11.25
C PHE A 21 13.60 -4.73 10.94
N VAL A 22 14.74 -4.08 10.64
CA VAL A 22 14.86 -2.60 10.66
C VAL A 22 14.50 -1.95 9.32
N ASN A 23 14.70 -2.63 8.18
CA ASN A 23 14.26 -2.16 6.84
C ASN A 23 13.03 -2.92 6.31
N SER A 24 12.71 -4.09 6.89
CA SER A 24 11.66 -5.02 6.44
C SER A 24 10.29 -4.78 7.07
N SER A 25 10.21 -4.04 8.18
CA SER A 25 8.96 -3.84 8.93
C SER A 25 7.95 -2.94 8.23
N VAL A 26 8.36 -2.21 7.19
CA VAL A 26 7.44 -1.47 6.30
C VAL A 26 7.00 -2.34 5.11
N GLU A 27 7.85 -3.27 4.67
CA GLU A 27 7.58 -4.15 3.54
C GLU A 27 6.45 -5.15 3.82
N ILE A 28 6.26 -5.55 5.08
CA ILE A 28 5.12 -6.40 5.50
C ILE A 28 3.76 -5.74 5.22
N PHE A 29 3.70 -4.41 5.09
CA PHE A 29 2.47 -3.67 4.80
C PHE A 29 2.25 -3.44 3.31
N VAL A 30 3.25 -3.67 2.46
CA VAL A 30 3.15 -3.52 1.00
C VAL A 30 1.97 -4.30 0.41
N PRO A 31 1.73 -5.59 0.75
CA PRO A 31 0.58 -6.32 0.23
C PRO A 31 -0.76 -5.71 0.62
N ILE A 32 -0.88 -5.21 1.86
CA ILE A 32 -2.10 -4.59 2.38
C ILE A 32 -2.39 -3.29 1.63
N VAL A 33 -1.36 -2.44 1.47
CA VAL A 33 -1.51 -1.16 0.75
C VAL A 33 -1.78 -1.40 -0.73
N LYS A 34 -1.15 -2.37 -1.39
CA LYS A 34 -1.48 -2.76 -2.78
C LYS A 34 -2.95 -3.17 -2.92
N TYR A 35 -3.43 -4.01 -2.01
CA TYR A 35 -4.83 -4.43 -2.04
C TYR A 35 -5.79 -3.27 -1.77
N ALA A 36 -5.42 -2.34 -0.89
CA ALA A 36 -6.17 -1.11 -0.66
C ALA A 36 -6.26 -0.25 -1.92
N LEU A 37 -5.14 -0.01 -2.61
CA LEU A 37 -5.11 0.74 -3.87
C LEU A 37 -5.97 0.06 -4.94
N TYR A 38 -5.85 -1.27 -5.10
CA TYR A 38 -6.68 -2.03 -6.02
C TYR A 38 -8.17 -1.84 -5.75
N LYS A 39 -8.58 -1.92 -4.48
CA LYS A 39 -9.98 -1.71 -4.08
C LYS A 39 -10.44 -0.26 -4.27
N LEU A 40 -9.61 0.72 -3.94
CA LEU A 40 -9.89 2.13 -4.16
C LEU A 40 -10.16 2.42 -5.64
N ILE A 41 -9.33 1.86 -6.53
CA ILE A 41 -9.46 1.98 -7.98
C ILE A 41 -10.73 1.27 -8.49
N THR A 42 -10.91 0.00 -8.11
CA THR A 42 -11.98 -0.84 -8.67
C THR A 42 -13.37 -0.53 -8.11
N GLN A 43 -13.47 -0.08 -6.86
CA GLN A 43 -14.75 0.19 -6.21
C GLN A 43 -15.13 1.67 -6.23
N SER A 44 -14.16 2.57 -6.10
CA SER A 44 -14.41 4.01 -5.99
C SER A 44 -14.09 4.78 -7.27
N GLY A 45 -13.41 4.16 -8.24
CA GLY A 45 -12.97 4.83 -9.47
C GLY A 45 -11.99 5.97 -9.21
N VAL A 46 -11.29 5.95 -8.06
CA VAL A 46 -10.35 7.00 -7.68
C VAL A 46 -8.97 6.64 -8.24
N TYR A 47 -8.59 7.38 -9.28
CA TYR A 47 -7.29 7.23 -9.96
C TYR A 47 -6.30 8.34 -9.61
N LYS A 48 -6.75 9.35 -8.86
CA LYS A 48 -5.94 10.46 -8.39
C LYS A 48 -6.56 11.04 -7.13
N GLY A 49 -5.72 11.53 -6.23
CA GLY A 49 -6.15 12.21 -5.03
C GLY A 49 -5.25 13.40 -4.73
N ALA A 50 -5.81 14.37 -4.01
CA ALA A 50 -5.09 15.56 -3.58
C ALA A 50 -4.12 15.24 -2.44
N SER A 51 -4.38 14.18 -1.68
CA SER A 51 -3.52 13.78 -0.57
C SER A 51 -3.50 12.26 -0.34
N ILE A 52 -2.32 11.72 0.01
CA ILE A 52 -2.15 10.36 0.51
C ILE A 52 -2.97 10.07 1.78
N THR A 53 -3.42 11.11 2.48
CA THR A 53 -4.32 10.96 3.64
C THR A 53 -5.68 10.39 3.25
N GLU A 54 -6.13 10.57 2.00
CA GLU A 54 -7.32 9.94 1.47
C GLU A 54 -7.17 8.41 1.44
N ILE A 55 -5.99 7.93 1.01
CA ILE A 55 -5.63 6.51 1.03
C ILE A 55 -5.56 6.01 2.48
N SER A 56 -4.93 6.77 3.39
CA SER A 56 -4.85 6.39 4.81
C SER A 56 -6.24 6.27 5.45
N THR A 57 -7.14 7.21 5.17
CA THR A 57 -8.52 7.19 5.67
C THR A 57 -9.26 5.96 5.17
N TRP A 58 -9.11 5.65 3.88
CA TRP A 58 -9.72 4.47 3.29
C TRP A 58 -9.18 3.18 3.89
N ILE A 59 -7.86 3.07 4.05
CA ILE A 59 -7.21 1.93 4.71
C ILE A 59 -7.72 1.78 6.15
N CYS A 60 -7.83 2.87 6.89
CA CYS A 60 -8.35 2.87 8.25
C CYS A 60 -9.81 2.39 8.30
N GLN A 61 -10.66 2.83 7.37
CA GLN A 61 -12.06 2.40 7.29
C GLN A 61 -12.22 0.92 6.93
N TYR A 62 -11.40 0.40 6.00
CA TYR A 62 -11.53 -0.96 5.49
C TYR A 62 -10.75 -2.02 6.28
N PHE A 63 -9.59 -1.66 6.83
CA PHE A 63 -8.72 -2.61 7.55
C PHE A 63 -8.55 -2.29 9.03
N GLY A 64 -9.03 -1.13 9.52
CA GLY A 64 -8.79 -0.69 10.90
C GLY A 64 -7.32 -0.36 11.18
N LEU A 65 -6.54 -0.05 10.14
CA LEU A 65 -5.12 0.28 10.23
C LEU A 65 -4.90 1.77 10.00
N ASP A 66 -4.22 2.42 10.93
CA ASP A 66 -3.80 3.81 10.79
C ASP A 66 -2.29 3.87 10.52
N PHE A 67 -1.92 4.52 9.43
CA PHE A 67 -0.53 4.69 9.03
C PHE A 67 -0.12 6.17 9.18
N PRO A 68 0.98 6.46 9.88
CA PRO A 68 1.57 7.79 9.85
C PRO A 68 1.86 8.21 8.38
N PRO A 69 1.60 9.47 7.99
CA PRO A 69 1.75 9.90 6.59
C PRO A 69 3.12 9.58 5.98
N ALA A 70 4.20 9.79 6.74
CA ALA A 70 5.57 9.49 6.31
C ALA A 70 5.83 7.97 6.09
N VAL A 71 5.10 7.10 6.79
CA VAL A 71 5.20 5.64 6.62
C VAL A 71 4.43 5.23 5.37
N LEU A 72 3.21 5.74 5.21
CA LEU A 72 2.39 5.46 4.03
C LEU A 72 3.08 5.94 2.75
N GLU A 73 3.68 7.12 2.76
CA GLU A 73 4.47 7.65 1.64
C GLU A 73 5.61 6.69 1.26
N LYS A 74 6.38 6.20 2.24
CA LYS A 74 7.46 5.22 1.98
C LYS A 74 6.93 3.93 1.36
N ILE A 75 5.78 3.43 1.83
CA ILE A 75 5.15 2.22 1.26
C ILE A 75 4.72 2.48 -0.18
N LEU A 76 4.07 3.61 -0.47
CA LEU A 76 3.62 3.96 -1.81
C LEU A 76 4.79 4.17 -2.78
N LEU A 77 5.88 4.81 -2.34
CA LEU A 77 7.10 4.95 -3.13
C LEU A 77 7.72 3.59 -3.46
N LYS A 78 7.76 2.68 -2.48
CA LYS A 78 8.23 1.30 -2.68
C LYS A 78 7.36 0.54 -3.68
N ILE A 79 6.04 0.63 -3.55
CA ILE A 79 5.10 0.04 -4.52
C ILE A 79 5.35 0.61 -5.91
N GLY A 80 5.51 1.93 -6.03
CA GLY A 80 5.83 2.60 -7.28
C GLY A 80 7.11 2.06 -7.90
N GLN A 81 8.18 1.88 -7.13
CA GLN A 81 9.42 1.27 -7.60
C GLN A 81 9.25 -0.17 -8.12
N GLU A 82 8.31 -0.93 -7.55
CA GLU A 82 8.06 -2.32 -7.96
C GLU A 82 7.21 -2.44 -9.23
N ILE A 83 6.24 -1.53 -9.42
CA ILE A 83 5.25 -1.65 -10.51
C ILE A 83 5.52 -0.71 -11.68
N ASN A 84 6.25 0.37 -11.46
CA ASN A 84 6.64 1.29 -12.52
C ASN A 84 7.81 0.70 -13.30
N THR A 85 7.76 0.83 -14.61
CA THR A 85 8.85 0.47 -15.51
C THR A 85 9.44 1.73 -16.13
N SER A 86 10.58 1.61 -16.81
CA SER A 86 11.19 2.72 -17.56
C SER A 86 10.27 3.28 -18.66
N GLU A 87 9.28 2.50 -19.10
CA GLU A 87 8.35 2.85 -20.17
C GLU A 87 6.98 3.30 -19.63
N GLU A 88 6.59 2.87 -18.42
CA GLU A 88 5.26 3.12 -17.88
C GLU A 88 5.27 3.41 -16.37
N LEU A 89 4.78 4.59 -16.01
CA LEU A 89 4.45 4.95 -14.63
C LEU A 89 3.01 4.49 -14.33
N LYS A 90 2.86 3.59 -13.36
CA LYS A 90 1.56 3.07 -12.88
C LYS A 90 1.14 3.70 -11.56
N LEU A 91 2.10 4.10 -10.72
CA LEU A 91 1.85 4.82 -9.46
C LEU A 91 2.86 5.94 -9.31
N GLN A 92 2.37 7.16 -9.10
CA GLN A 92 3.18 8.34 -8.83
C GLN A 92 2.70 9.01 -7.54
N VAL A 93 3.64 9.29 -6.64
CA VAL A 93 3.41 10.14 -5.46
C VAL A 93 4.24 11.40 -5.63
N TYR A 94 3.62 12.56 -5.44
CA TYR A 94 4.24 13.86 -5.58
C TYR A 94 4.62 14.44 -4.22
N ARG A 95 5.52 15.44 -4.22
CA ARG A 95 6.07 16.04 -2.98
C ARG A 95 5.03 16.77 -2.14
N ASP A 96 3.92 17.19 -2.73
CA ASP A 96 2.78 17.80 -2.05
C ASP A 96 1.85 16.75 -1.40
N GLY A 97 2.20 15.47 -1.50
CA GLY A 97 1.39 14.35 -1.02
C GLY A 97 0.24 13.98 -1.95
N SER A 98 0.10 14.63 -3.10
CA SER A 98 -0.86 14.20 -4.12
C SER A 98 -0.38 12.90 -4.77
N PHE A 99 -1.32 12.13 -5.31
CA PHE A 99 -1.00 10.85 -5.95
C PHE A 99 -1.80 10.63 -7.21
N TRP A 100 -1.23 9.83 -8.10
CA TRP A 100 -1.86 9.36 -9.32
C TRP A 100 -1.59 7.87 -9.52
N ILE A 101 -2.64 7.14 -9.93
CA ILE A 101 -2.60 5.72 -10.22
C ILE A 101 -3.19 5.50 -11.60
N LYS A 102 -2.42 4.83 -12.46
CA LYS A 102 -2.89 4.49 -13.80
C LYS A 102 -3.98 3.43 -13.71
N ASN A 103 -5.05 3.63 -14.47
CA ASN A 103 -6.14 2.66 -14.63
C ASN A 103 -5.70 1.46 -15.49
N THR A 104 -4.74 0.70 -15.00
CA THR A 104 -4.38 -0.59 -15.57
C THR A 104 -4.39 -1.59 -14.42
N THR A 105 -5.22 -2.62 -14.57
CA THR A 105 -5.40 -3.75 -13.64
C THR A 105 -4.10 -4.08 -12.91
N VAL A 106 -4.06 -3.80 -11.62
CA VAL A 106 -3.00 -4.26 -10.72
C VAL A 106 -3.32 -5.75 -10.47
N PRO A 107 -2.53 -6.72 -11.00
CA PRO A 107 -2.69 -8.11 -10.62
C PRO A 107 -2.27 -8.34 -9.16
#